data_AF-A0AAW5XFG2-F1
#
_entry.id   AF-A0AAW5XFG2-F1
#
_cell.length_a   1.000
_cell.length_b   1.000
_cell.length_c   1.000
_cell.angle_alpha   90.00
_cell.angle_beta   90.00
_cell.angle_gamma   90.00
#
_symmetry.space_group_name_H-M   'P 1'
#
loop_
_entity.id
_entity.type
_entity.pdbx_description
1 polymer ?
#
loop_
_entity_poly.entity_id
_entity_poly.type
_entity_poly.pdbx_seq_one_letter_code
_entity_poly.pdbx_strand_id
1 'polypeptide(L)'
;MVYTAKGRGQLVYKDFFFFRGIWPVYLIIPFIFFLFEPGEGMLFPMSCLFITLSSVIILIIIDERNTSDIMINSLPLSRKDIIIARYISCAIFIVGGMISTMLVVFLIRCIAVIGDIGAYYPKLYIEISWYEVINGIVYAVFWMVTFLPMYYVTKSKAVISIIAAASIIVSGILWIFISDGLKEVAPSFLDWIMNPLHIGVFIVGFIALVSIYIASMFLTIKIYGARDL
;
A
#
# COMPACT_ATOMS: atom_id res chain seq x y z
N MET A 1 -13.10 23.84 -15.97
CA MET A 1 -12.65 23.31 -14.66
C MET A 1 -13.66 22.40 -13.97
N VAL A 2 -14.98 22.53 -14.17
CA VAL A 2 -15.98 21.64 -13.53
C VAL A 2 -15.98 20.21 -14.12
N TYR A 3 -15.65 20.06 -15.41
CA TYR A 3 -15.59 18.75 -16.07
C TYR A 3 -14.43 17.86 -15.62
N THR A 4 -13.28 18.43 -15.22
CA THR A 4 -12.10 17.66 -14.82
C THR A 4 -12.23 17.06 -13.41
N ALA A 5 -12.91 17.75 -12.49
CA ALA A 5 -13.21 17.19 -11.17
C ALA A 5 -14.22 16.03 -11.25
N LYS A 6 -15.26 16.18 -12.09
CA LYS A 6 -16.28 15.14 -12.31
C LYS A 6 -15.68 13.88 -12.95
N GLY A 7 -14.79 14.04 -13.93
CA GLY A 7 -14.08 12.93 -14.57
C GLY A 7 -13.14 12.16 -13.64
N ARG A 8 -12.39 12.86 -12.78
CA ARG A 8 -11.51 12.21 -11.77
C ARG A 8 -12.30 11.35 -10.78
N GLY A 9 -13.42 11.85 -10.28
CA GLY A 9 -14.28 11.10 -9.35
C GLY A 9 -14.86 9.83 -9.96
N GLN A 10 -15.20 9.85 -11.26
CA GLN A 10 -15.71 8.68 -11.96
C GLN A 10 -14.65 7.58 -12.10
N LEU A 11 -13.38 7.94 -12.32
CA LEU A 11 -12.26 6.98 -12.39
C LEU A 11 -12.02 6.31 -11.04
N VAL A 12 -11.94 7.10 -9.96
CA VAL A 12 -11.77 6.55 -8.60
C VAL A 12 -12.97 5.68 -8.21
N TYR A 13 -14.19 6.09 -8.56
CA TYR A 13 -15.38 5.28 -8.32
C TYR A 13 -15.37 3.97 -9.11
N LYS A 14 -14.88 3.98 -10.36
CA LYS A 14 -14.68 2.76 -11.16
C LYS A 14 -13.71 1.82 -10.46
N ASP A 15 -12.57 2.35 -10.02
CA ASP A 15 -11.56 1.59 -9.28
C ASP A 15 -12.14 1.02 -7.96
N PHE A 16 -12.99 1.78 -7.27
CA PHE A 16 -13.68 1.33 -6.06
C PHE A 16 -14.79 0.31 -6.34
N PHE A 17 -15.47 0.38 -7.48
CA PHE A 17 -16.41 -0.66 -7.89
C PHE A 17 -15.70 -2.00 -8.08
N PHE A 18 -14.47 -1.98 -8.61
CA PHE A 18 -13.63 -3.17 -8.72
C PHE A 18 -13.15 -3.69 -7.35
N PHE A 19 -13.14 -2.87 -6.31
CA PHE A 19 -12.87 -3.30 -4.93
C PHE A 19 -13.82 -4.43 -4.49
N ARG A 20 -15.06 -4.47 -5.01
CA ARG A 20 -16.02 -5.56 -4.76
C ARG A 20 -15.53 -6.94 -5.21
N GLY A 21 -14.59 -7.02 -6.15
CA GLY A 21 -13.93 -8.28 -6.53
C GLY A 21 -12.66 -8.59 -5.75
N ILE A 22 -12.03 -7.57 -5.15
CA ILE A 22 -10.70 -7.65 -4.54
C ILE A 22 -10.78 -7.83 -3.01
N TRP A 23 -11.94 -7.61 -2.38
CA TRP A 23 -12.11 -7.80 -0.93
C TRP A 23 -11.61 -9.14 -0.35
N PRO A 24 -11.64 -10.31 -1.04
CA PRO A 24 -11.09 -11.53 -0.47
C PRO A 24 -9.58 -11.43 -0.26
N VAL A 25 -8.87 -10.71 -1.14
CA VAL A 25 -7.42 -10.47 -1.03
C VAL A 25 -7.10 -9.72 0.27
N TYR A 26 -7.95 -8.77 0.65
CA TYR A 26 -7.78 -7.97 1.86
C TYR A 26 -7.90 -8.83 3.14
N LEU A 27 -8.67 -9.91 3.13
CA LEU A 27 -8.81 -10.82 4.27
C LEU A 27 -7.83 -11.99 4.24
N ILE A 28 -7.59 -12.56 3.06
CA ILE A 28 -6.77 -13.77 2.88
C ILE A 28 -5.30 -13.46 3.16
N ILE A 29 -4.76 -12.34 2.65
CA ILE A 29 -3.33 -12.03 2.79
C ILE A 29 -2.92 -11.89 4.27
N PRO A 30 -3.58 -11.07 5.10
CA PRO A 30 -3.23 -10.98 6.52
C PRO A 30 -3.39 -12.31 7.25
N PHE A 31 -4.39 -13.10 6.88
CA PHE A 31 -4.61 -14.42 7.48
C PHE A 31 -3.48 -15.40 7.11
N ILE A 32 -3.01 -15.39 5.87
CA ILE A 32 -1.86 -16.21 5.45
C ILE A 32 -0.60 -15.80 6.22
N PHE A 33 -0.29 -14.50 6.28
CA PHE A 33 0.88 -14.03 7.03
C PHE A 33 0.82 -14.37 8.51
N PHE A 34 -0.38 -14.33 9.10
CA PHE A 34 -0.59 -14.81 10.45
C PHE A 34 -0.24 -16.29 10.63
N LEU A 35 -0.61 -17.16 9.68
CA LEU A 35 -0.30 -18.60 9.75
C LEU A 35 1.19 -18.89 9.64
N PHE A 36 1.93 -18.11 8.84
CA PHE A 36 3.37 -18.30 8.64
C PHE A 36 4.19 -17.78 9.80
N GLU A 37 3.88 -16.59 10.32
CA GLU A 37 4.74 -15.89 11.27
C GLU A 37 3.92 -15.09 12.29
N PRO A 38 3.26 -15.80 13.23
CA PRO A 38 2.43 -15.15 14.25
C PRO A 38 3.32 -14.44 15.28
N GLY A 39 3.52 -13.12 15.09
CA GLY A 39 4.05 -12.24 16.14
C GLY A 39 5.50 -11.76 16.00
N GLU A 40 6.21 -12.03 14.89
CA GLU A 40 7.61 -11.55 14.73
C GLU A 40 7.75 -10.14 14.10
N GLY A 41 6.65 -9.40 14.07
CA GLY A 41 6.58 -8.03 13.58
C GLY A 41 6.59 -7.85 12.06
N MET A 42 6.69 -8.95 11.30
CA MET A 42 6.59 -8.93 9.83
C MET A 42 5.15 -8.92 9.32
N LEU A 43 4.20 -9.43 10.12
CA LEU A 43 2.81 -9.63 9.74
C LEU A 43 2.18 -8.35 9.20
N PHE A 44 2.28 -7.26 9.96
CA PHE A 44 1.64 -6.00 9.58
C PHE A 44 2.24 -5.37 8.31
N PRO A 45 3.55 -5.09 8.24
CA PRO A 45 4.15 -4.43 7.08
C PRO A 45 4.03 -5.27 5.80
N MET A 46 4.23 -6.59 5.88
CA MET A 46 4.14 -7.46 4.72
C MET A 46 2.70 -7.59 4.22
N SER A 47 1.73 -7.70 5.12
CA SER A 47 0.32 -7.74 4.72
C SER A 47 -0.08 -6.47 3.97
N CYS A 48 0.32 -5.30 4.48
CA CYS A 48 0.03 -4.02 3.84
C CYS A 48 0.68 -3.91 2.44
N LEU A 49 1.94 -4.32 2.31
CA LEU A 49 2.65 -4.36 1.02
C LEU A 49 1.96 -5.32 0.05
N PHE A 50 1.72 -6.57 0.43
CA PHE A 50 1.15 -7.58 -0.47
C PHE A 50 -0.28 -7.26 -0.88
N ILE A 51 -1.09 -6.66 0.00
CA ILE A 51 -2.44 -6.18 -0.36
C ILE A 51 -2.36 -5.06 -1.39
N THR A 52 -1.48 -4.08 -1.18
CA THR A 52 -1.35 -2.92 -2.09
C THR A 52 -0.82 -3.34 -3.44
N LEU A 53 0.21 -4.19 -3.46
CA LEU A 53 0.76 -4.79 -4.66
C LEU A 53 -0.30 -5.59 -5.43
N SER A 54 -1.01 -6.48 -4.74
CA SER A 54 -2.04 -7.30 -5.37
C SER A 54 -3.18 -6.45 -5.93
N SER A 55 -3.63 -5.43 -5.18
CA SER A 55 -4.68 -4.51 -5.61
C SER A 55 -4.30 -3.75 -6.87
N VAL A 56 -3.05 -3.25 -6.94
CA VAL A 56 -2.55 -2.50 -8.10
C VAL A 56 -2.35 -3.41 -9.31
N ILE A 57 -1.80 -4.61 -9.14
CA ILE A 57 -1.63 -5.57 -10.24
C ILE A 57 -2.99 -6.01 -10.79
N ILE A 58 -3.95 -6.34 -9.93
CA ILE A 58 -5.29 -6.73 -10.37
C ILE A 58 -5.95 -5.57 -11.13
N LEU A 59 -5.81 -4.35 -10.63
CA LEU A 59 -6.34 -3.16 -11.28
C LEU A 59 -5.72 -2.94 -12.67
N ILE A 60 -4.41 -3.18 -12.83
CA ILE A 60 -3.72 -3.15 -14.14
C ILE A 60 -4.26 -4.25 -15.07
N ILE A 61 -4.35 -5.49 -14.59
CA ILE A 61 -4.82 -6.63 -15.39
C ILE A 61 -6.25 -6.41 -15.88
N ILE A 62 -7.11 -5.84 -15.02
CA ILE A 62 -8.50 -5.50 -15.39
C ILE A 62 -8.50 -4.40 -16.44
N ASP A 63 -7.70 -3.34 -16.26
CA ASP A 63 -7.62 -2.24 -17.23
C ASP A 63 -7.17 -2.75 -18.62
N GLU A 64 -6.21 -3.68 -18.65
CA GLU A 64 -5.75 -4.36 -19.87
C GLU A 64 -6.81 -5.30 -20.48
N ARG A 65 -7.52 -6.11 -19.67
CA ARG A 65 -8.51 -7.07 -20.16
C ARG A 65 -9.79 -6.42 -20.69
N ASN A 66 -10.21 -5.29 -20.12
CA ASN A 66 -11.51 -4.71 -20.44
C ASN A 66 -11.52 -3.90 -21.75
N THR A 67 -10.46 -3.95 -22.56
CA THR A 67 -10.29 -3.08 -23.74
C THR A 67 -10.47 -1.60 -23.35
N SER A 68 -9.99 -1.25 -22.15
CA SER A 68 -10.19 0.08 -21.57
C SER A 68 -9.50 1.16 -22.39
N ASP A 69 -8.54 0.82 -23.27
CA ASP A 69 -8.00 1.72 -24.28
C ASP A 69 -9.09 2.30 -25.20
N ILE A 70 -10.17 1.56 -25.50
CA ILE A 70 -11.29 2.05 -26.33
C ILE A 70 -12.28 2.90 -25.53
N MET A 71 -12.45 2.62 -24.23
CA MET A 71 -13.36 3.36 -23.34
C MET A 71 -12.71 4.61 -22.71
N ILE A 72 -11.39 4.60 -22.52
CA ILE A 72 -10.59 5.74 -22.07
C ILE A 72 -10.32 6.70 -23.24
N ASN A 73 -10.21 6.21 -24.49
CA ASN A 73 -10.20 7.08 -25.68
C ASN A 73 -11.57 7.65 -26.04
N SER A 74 -12.69 7.10 -25.54
CA SER A 74 -14.03 7.65 -25.81
C SER A 74 -14.47 8.71 -24.81
N LEU A 75 -13.77 8.85 -23.68
CA LEU A 75 -13.94 9.94 -22.73
C LEU A 75 -12.83 10.99 -22.94
N PRO A 76 -13.15 12.29 -23.09
CA PRO A 76 -12.15 13.35 -23.24
C PRO A 76 -11.48 13.66 -21.88
N LEU A 77 -10.87 12.65 -21.26
CA LEU A 77 -10.19 12.78 -19.98
C LEU A 77 -8.71 13.09 -20.25
N SER A 78 -8.18 14.08 -19.54
CA SER A 78 -6.75 14.38 -19.68
C SER A 78 -5.94 13.21 -19.11
N ARG A 79 -4.85 12.84 -19.80
CA ARG A 79 -3.91 11.82 -19.33
C ARG A 79 -3.37 12.10 -17.93
N LYS A 80 -3.29 13.38 -17.56
CA LYS A 80 -2.92 13.82 -16.21
C LYS A 80 -3.95 13.32 -15.20
N ASP A 81 -5.24 13.52 -15.46
CA ASP A 81 -6.35 13.12 -14.58
C ASP A 81 -6.39 11.60 -14.33
N ILE A 82 -6.02 10.79 -15.33
CA ILE A 82 -5.91 9.33 -15.20
C ILE A 82 -4.83 8.97 -14.16
N ILE A 83 -3.65 9.60 -14.26
CA ILE A 83 -2.56 9.34 -13.32
C ILE A 83 -2.93 9.84 -11.92
N ILE A 84 -3.54 11.03 -11.80
CA ILE A 84 -4.01 11.54 -10.51
C ILE A 84 -4.98 10.55 -9.86
N ALA A 85 -5.97 10.07 -10.61
CA ALA A 85 -6.94 9.10 -10.10
C ALA A 85 -6.23 7.82 -9.64
N ARG A 86 -5.24 7.34 -10.40
CA ARG A 86 -4.47 6.14 -10.04
C ARG A 86 -3.72 6.30 -8.72
N TYR A 87 -3.02 7.41 -8.53
CA TYR A 87 -2.34 7.68 -7.26
C TYR A 87 -3.35 7.76 -6.10
N ILE A 88 -4.49 8.44 -6.28
CA ILE A 88 -5.56 8.49 -5.25
C ILE A 88 -6.08 7.08 -4.91
N SER A 89 -6.38 6.25 -5.92
CA SER A 89 -6.82 4.86 -5.71
C SER A 89 -5.79 4.03 -4.94
N CYS A 90 -4.50 4.23 -5.22
CA CYS A 90 -3.43 3.54 -4.51
C CYS A 90 -3.32 3.98 -3.05
N ALA A 91 -3.49 5.28 -2.75
CA ALA A 91 -3.55 5.75 -1.37
C ALA A 91 -4.71 5.09 -0.61
N ILE A 92 -5.88 4.93 -1.25
CA ILE A 92 -7.04 4.23 -0.68
C ILE A 92 -6.71 2.75 -0.41
N PHE A 93 -6.01 2.07 -1.33
CA PHE A 93 -5.60 0.68 -1.12
C PHE A 93 -4.61 0.50 0.04
N ILE A 94 -3.70 1.45 0.26
CA ILE A 94 -2.79 1.45 1.42
C ILE A 94 -3.61 1.53 2.72
N VAL A 95 -4.50 2.52 2.81
CA VAL A 95 -5.36 2.69 4.00
C VAL A 95 -6.27 1.48 4.21
N GLY A 96 -6.86 0.95 3.14
CA GLY A 96 -7.69 -0.26 3.20
C GLY A 96 -6.89 -1.49 3.66
N GLY A 97 -5.64 -1.63 3.20
CA GLY A 97 -4.73 -2.69 3.62
C GLY A 97 -4.46 -2.63 5.12
N MET A 98 -4.13 -1.43 5.62
CA MET A 98 -3.93 -1.20 7.07
C MET A 98 -5.16 -1.58 7.89
N ILE A 99 -6.34 -1.05 7.51
CA ILE A 99 -7.59 -1.32 8.22
C ILE A 99 -7.91 -2.81 8.20
N SER A 100 -7.72 -3.48 7.05
CA SER A 100 -7.99 -4.90 6.92
C SER A 100 -7.05 -5.75 7.78
N THR A 101 -5.75 -5.45 7.78
CA THR A 101 -4.79 -6.16 8.63
C THR A 101 -5.09 -5.94 10.12
N MET A 102 -5.43 -4.72 10.54
CA MET A 102 -5.87 -4.45 11.91
C MET A 102 -7.12 -5.25 12.27
N LEU A 103 -8.10 -5.30 11.38
CA LEU A 103 -9.35 -6.04 11.57
C LEU A 103 -9.10 -7.54 11.72
N VAL A 104 -8.28 -8.14 10.85
CA VAL A 104 -7.96 -9.58 10.94
C VAL A 104 -7.23 -9.90 12.25
N VAL A 105 -6.24 -9.10 12.64
CA VAL A 105 -5.53 -9.28 13.92
C VAL A 105 -6.49 -9.11 15.10
N PHE A 106 -7.38 -8.13 15.06
CA PHE A 106 -8.40 -7.93 16.08
C PHE A 106 -9.32 -9.16 16.21
N LEU A 107 -9.81 -9.70 15.09
CA LEU A 107 -10.64 -10.91 15.08
C LEU A 107 -9.91 -12.12 15.67
N ILE A 108 -8.64 -12.32 15.33
CA ILE A 108 -7.82 -13.41 15.88
C ILE A 108 -7.65 -13.25 17.39
N ARG A 109 -7.38 -12.02 17.87
CA ARG A 109 -7.30 -11.74 19.30
C ARG A 109 -8.62 -12.01 20.02
N CYS A 110 -9.75 -11.65 19.43
CA CYS A 110 -11.06 -11.95 20.01
C CYS A 110 -11.25 -13.45 20.24
N ILE A 111 -10.77 -14.31 19.32
CA ILE A 111 -10.81 -15.77 19.50
C ILE A 111 -9.97 -16.21 20.70
N ALA A 112 -8.81 -15.60 20.91
CA ALA A 112 -7.92 -15.90 22.05
C ALA A 112 -8.58 -15.61 23.42
N VAL A 113 -9.52 -14.66 23.47
CA VAL A 113 -10.22 -14.23 24.69
C VAL A 113 -11.46 -15.11 24.99
N ILE A 114 -11.87 -15.99 24.07
CA ILE A 114 -12.99 -16.90 24.28
C ILE A 114 -12.53 -18.08 25.15
N GLY A 115 -12.94 -18.09 26.42
CA GLY A 115 -12.55 -19.11 27.39
C GLY A 115 -11.04 -19.10 27.67
N ASP A 116 -10.47 -20.27 28.00
CA ASP A 116 -9.02 -20.40 28.25
C ASP A 116 -8.19 -20.65 26.98
N ILE A 117 -8.75 -20.46 25.77
CA ILE A 117 -8.05 -20.76 24.51
C ILE A 117 -6.72 -20.00 24.40
N GLY A 118 -6.67 -18.74 24.85
CA GLY A 118 -5.44 -17.95 24.90
C GLY A 118 -4.36 -18.52 25.82
N ALA A 119 -4.72 -19.25 26.87
CA ALA A 119 -3.78 -19.93 27.74
C ALA A 119 -3.19 -21.19 27.08
N TYR A 120 -3.96 -21.88 26.24
CA TYR A 120 -3.51 -23.05 25.50
C TYR A 120 -2.79 -22.71 24.18
N TYR A 121 -3.07 -21.54 23.59
CA TYR A 121 -2.51 -21.09 22.32
C TYR A 121 -1.96 -19.65 22.41
N PRO A 122 -0.79 -19.45 23.05
CA PRO A 122 -0.22 -18.12 23.26
C PRO A 122 0.10 -17.36 21.97
N LYS A 123 0.28 -18.07 20.85
CA LYS A 123 0.51 -17.48 19.51
C LYS A 123 -0.69 -16.69 18.97
N LEU A 124 -1.88 -16.81 19.58
CA LEU A 124 -3.04 -16.01 19.24
C LEU A 124 -2.97 -14.58 19.80
N TYR A 125 -2.10 -14.34 20.79
CA TYR A 125 -1.86 -13.01 21.33
C TYR A 125 -0.80 -12.28 20.48
N ILE A 126 -1.27 -11.58 19.45
CA ILE A 126 -0.41 -10.85 18.51
C ILE A 126 -0.39 -9.38 18.90
N GLU A 127 0.70 -8.85 19.43
CA GLU A 127 0.83 -7.40 19.64
C GLU A 127 1.40 -6.71 18.39
N ILE A 128 0.62 -5.81 17.75
CA ILE A 128 1.14 -5.01 16.65
C ILE A 128 1.81 -3.79 17.26
N SER A 129 3.12 -3.70 17.10
CA SER A 129 3.88 -2.54 17.56
C SER A 129 3.64 -1.33 16.65
N TRP A 130 3.67 -0.12 17.20
CA TRP A 130 3.42 1.12 16.45
C TRP A 130 4.41 1.32 15.29
N TYR A 131 5.66 0.91 15.45
CA TYR A 131 6.67 1.00 14.40
C TYR A 131 6.39 0.07 13.22
N GLU A 132 5.71 -1.07 13.44
CA GLU A 132 5.30 -1.98 12.37
C GLU A 132 4.23 -1.34 11.48
N VAL A 133 3.36 -0.54 12.09
CA VAL A 133 2.35 0.25 11.36
C VAL A 133 3.02 1.29 10.46
N ILE A 134 4.02 2.01 11.01
CA ILE A 134 4.80 2.99 10.23
C ILE A 134 5.55 2.30 9.09
N ASN A 135 6.20 1.17 9.36
CA ASN A 135 6.93 0.40 8.36
C ASN A 135 6.00 -0.08 7.23
N GLY A 136 4.78 -0.51 7.55
CA GLY A 136 3.78 -0.87 6.54
C GLY A 136 3.43 0.28 5.60
N ILE A 137 3.25 1.50 6.14
CA ILE A 137 2.99 2.70 5.34
C ILE A 137 4.21 3.02 4.45
N VAL A 138 5.41 3.06 5.05
CA VAL A 138 6.65 3.41 4.35
C VAL A 138 6.91 2.44 3.19
N TYR A 139 6.78 1.13 3.41
CA TYR A 139 7.03 0.14 2.36
C TYR A 139 5.99 0.21 1.24
N ALA A 140 4.70 0.32 1.59
CA ALA A 140 3.66 0.42 0.58
C ALA A 140 3.83 1.70 -0.26
N VAL A 141 4.12 2.84 0.37
CA VAL A 141 4.36 4.11 -0.34
C VAL A 141 5.61 4.04 -1.21
N PHE A 142 6.71 3.50 -0.68
CA PHE A 142 7.97 3.34 -1.43
C PHE A 142 7.78 2.45 -2.66
N TRP A 143 7.06 1.33 -2.49
CA TRP A 143 6.71 0.45 -3.59
C TRP A 143 5.87 1.19 -4.65
N MET A 144 4.85 1.93 -4.25
CA MET A 144 4.00 2.70 -5.18
C MET A 144 4.79 3.75 -5.97
N VAL A 145 5.64 4.50 -5.28
CA VAL A 145 6.47 5.58 -5.83
C VAL A 145 7.44 5.06 -6.88
N THR A 146 7.95 3.85 -6.72
CA THR A 146 8.91 3.25 -7.66
C THR A 146 8.21 2.51 -8.79
N PHE A 147 7.12 1.79 -8.49
CA PHE A 147 6.40 0.96 -9.45
C PHE A 147 5.63 1.78 -10.49
N LEU A 148 4.86 2.80 -10.08
CA LEU A 148 3.98 3.54 -11.01
C LEU A 148 4.73 4.24 -12.15
N PRO A 149 5.80 5.01 -11.90
CA PRO A 149 6.57 5.58 -12.99
C PRO A 149 7.08 4.53 -13.97
N MET A 150 7.63 3.43 -13.45
CA MET A 150 8.19 2.36 -14.28
C MET A 150 7.14 1.64 -15.11
N TYR A 151 5.94 1.43 -14.56
CA TYR A 151 4.81 0.86 -15.29
C TYR A 151 4.47 1.71 -16.52
N TYR A 152 4.41 3.04 -16.38
CA TYR A 152 4.12 3.93 -17.51
C TYR A 152 5.31 4.11 -18.49
N VAL A 153 6.55 3.83 -18.06
CA VAL A 153 7.74 3.77 -18.92
C VAL A 153 7.79 2.47 -19.74
N THR A 154 7.38 1.34 -19.19
CA THR A 154 7.59 0.05 -19.88
C THR A 154 6.34 -0.42 -20.61
N LYS A 155 6.49 -0.87 -21.87
CA LYS A 155 5.39 -1.55 -22.60
C LYS A 155 5.43 -3.07 -22.47
N SER A 156 6.54 -3.64 -22.00
CA SER A 156 6.72 -5.09 -21.87
C SER A 156 6.14 -5.63 -20.57
N LYS A 157 5.17 -6.55 -20.67
CA LYS A 157 4.54 -7.21 -19.52
C LYS A 157 5.54 -8.01 -18.68
N ALA A 158 6.53 -8.62 -19.33
CA ALA A 158 7.58 -9.37 -18.65
C ALA A 158 8.45 -8.45 -17.78
N VAL A 159 8.79 -7.26 -18.29
CA VAL A 159 9.60 -6.28 -17.56
C VAL A 159 8.82 -5.68 -16.38
N ILE A 160 7.51 -5.42 -16.55
CA ILE A 160 6.64 -4.97 -15.43
C ILE A 160 6.59 -6.03 -14.32
N SER A 161 6.48 -7.31 -14.67
CA SER A 161 6.48 -8.42 -13.70
C SER A 161 7.83 -8.54 -12.97
N ILE A 162 8.95 -8.43 -13.69
CA ILE A 162 10.30 -8.44 -13.09
C ILE A 162 10.47 -7.26 -12.14
N ILE A 163 10.00 -6.07 -12.51
CA ILE A 163 10.06 -4.87 -11.66
C ILE A 163 9.21 -5.05 -10.40
N ALA A 164 7.99 -5.58 -10.53
CA ALA A 164 7.15 -5.91 -9.39
C ALA A 164 7.84 -6.92 -8.45
N ALA A 165 8.44 -7.99 -8.99
CA ALA A 165 9.18 -8.97 -8.20
C ALA A 165 10.42 -8.37 -7.52
N ALA A 166 11.22 -7.57 -8.24
CA ALA A 166 12.41 -6.92 -7.70
C ALA A 166 12.07 -5.94 -6.57
N SER A 167 10.97 -5.20 -6.70
CA SER A 167 10.51 -4.25 -5.68
C SER A 167 10.05 -4.93 -4.38
N ILE A 168 9.55 -6.18 -4.43
CA ILE A 168 9.26 -6.99 -3.23
C ILE A 168 10.58 -7.31 -2.51
N ILE A 169 11.61 -7.74 -3.24
CA ILE A 169 12.93 -8.08 -2.69
C ILE A 169 13.56 -6.84 -2.03
N VAL A 170 13.54 -5.70 -2.72
CA VAL A 170 14.07 -4.44 -2.16
C VAL A 170 13.33 -4.03 -0.89
N SER A 171 12.00 -4.21 -0.85
CA SER A 171 11.21 -3.90 0.35
C SER A 171 11.54 -4.83 1.52
N GLY A 172 11.80 -6.12 1.25
CA GLY A 172 12.27 -7.08 2.25
C GLY A 172 13.67 -6.75 2.80
N ILE A 173 14.56 -6.20 1.97
CA ILE A 173 15.88 -5.74 2.41
C ILE A 173 15.77 -4.46 3.23
N LEU A 174 14.99 -3.47 2.76
CA LEU A 174 14.69 -2.25 3.52
C LEU A 174 14.10 -2.57 4.89
N TRP A 175 13.31 -3.63 4.98
CA TRP A 175 12.84 -4.13 6.25
C TRP A 175 13.98 -4.45 7.20
N ILE A 176 14.88 -5.39 6.86
CA ILE A 176 15.98 -5.80 7.74
C ILE A 176 16.71 -4.59 8.34
N PHE A 177 17.05 -3.59 7.52
CA PHE A 177 17.73 -2.38 7.96
C PHE A 177 16.88 -1.46 8.85
N ILE A 178 15.57 -1.36 8.63
CA ILE A 178 14.67 -0.47 9.37
C ILE A 178 14.14 -1.17 10.65
N SER A 179 13.92 -2.49 10.65
CA SER A 179 13.54 -3.28 11.83
C SER A 179 14.51 -3.10 12.96
N ASP A 180 15.78 -3.33 12.65
CA ASP A 180 16.78 -3.57 13.68
C ASP A 180 17.07 -2.27 14.43
N GLY A 181 17.04 -1.13 13.73
CA GLY A 181 17.14 0.19 14.35
C GLY A 181 15.92 0.63 15.17
N LEU A 182 14.71 0.13 14.88
CA LEU A 182 13.48 0.47 15.63
C LEU A 182 13.23 -0.46 16.81
N LYS A 183 13.62 -1.74 16.70
CA LYS A 183 13.49 -2.73 17.78
C LYS A 183 14.38 -2.41 18.99
N GLU A 184 15.53 -1.79 18.80
CA GLU A 184 16.46 -1.44 19.88
C GLU A 184 16.02 -0.24 20.75
N VAL A 185 14.99 0.53 20.35
CA VAL A 185 14.77 1.88 20.91
C VAL A 185 13.37 2.13 21.49
N ALA A 186 12.37 1.25 21.34
CA ALA A 186 10.97 1.69 21.52
C ALA A 186 10.39 1.53 22.95
N PRO A 187 10.22 2.62 23.74
CA PRO A 187 9.16 2.69 24.74
C PRO A 187 7.78 2.70 24.03
N SER A 188 6.69 2.78 24.79
CA SER A 188 5.33 2.88 24.23
C SER A 188 5.25 4.06 23.24
N PHE A 189 4.40 3.98 22.20
CA PHE A 189 4.31 5.03 21.17
C PHE A 189 4.09 6.43 21.78
N LEU A 190 3.25 6.50 22.81
CA LEU A 190 2.93 7.76 23.49
C LEU A 190 4.17 8.31 24.19
N ASP A 191 4.93 7.48 24.89
CA ASP A 191 6.15 7.93 25.56
C ASP A 191 7.21 8.36 24.56
N TRP A 192 7.30 7.65 23.43
CA TRP A 192 8.21 7.99 22.34
C TRP A 192 7.85 9.32 21.68
N ILE A 193 6.58 9.53 21.32
CA ILE A 193 6.14 10.74 20.62
C ILE A 193 6.10 11.97 21.53
N MET A 194 6.05 11.82 22.86
CA MET A 194 6.09 12.97 23.77
C MET A 194 7.45 13.68 23.80
N ASN A 195 8.51 13.07 23.27
CA ASN A 195 9.80 13.73 23.12
C ASN A 195 9.75 14.74 21.95
N PRO A 196 10.02 16.05 22.19
CA PRO A 196 10.00 17.07 21.15
C PRO A 196 10.91 16.76 19.94
N LEU A 197 12.03 16.08 20.15
CA LEU A 197 12.92 15.66 19.06
C LEU A 197 12.27 14.61 18.17
N HIS A 198 11.57 13.63 18.75
CA HIS A 198 10.87 12.58 18.01
C HIS A 198 9.66 13.13 17.24
N ILE A 199 8.95 14.12 17.80
CA ILE A 199 7.92 14.87 17.06
C ILE A 199 8.51 15.54 15.81
N GLY A 200 9.66 16.21 15.97
CA GLY A 200 10.36 16.85 14.85
C GLY A 200 10.71 15.85 13.75
N VAL A 201 11.31 14.71 14.12
CA VAL A 201 11.65 13.64 13.17
C VAL A 201 10.41 13.07 12.50
N PHE A 202 9.32 12.85 13.24
CA PHE A 202 8.07 12.33 12.69
C PHE A 202 7.45 13.29 11.67
N ILE A 203 7.38 14.59 11.98
CA ILE A 203 6.85 15.62 11.06
C ILE A 203 7.71 15.71 9.80
N VAL A 204 9.04 15.78 9.95
CA VAL A 204 9.97 15.85 8.82
C VAL A 204 9.85 14.60 7.94
N GLY A 205 9.78 13.41 8.56
CA GLY A 205 9.59 12.14 7.86
C GLY A 205 8.27 12.10 7.09
N PHE A 206 7.17 12.56 7.69
CA PHE A 206 5.87 12.65 7.04
C PHE A 206 5.89 13.61 5.84
N ILE A 207 6.46 14.81 6.01
CA ILE A 207 6.60 15.80 4.92
C ILE A 207 7.45 15.22 3.79
N ALA A 208 8.57 14.56 4.11
CA ALA A 208 9.44 13.93 3.12
C ALA A 208 8.69 12.84 2.33
N LEU A 209 7.95 11.97 3.02
CA LEU A 209 7.20 10.89 2.41
C LEU A 209 6.08 11.39 1.48
N VAL A 210 5.32 12.41 1.90
CA VAL A 210 4.32 13.08 1.05
C VAL A 210 4.98 13.77 -0.14
N SER A 211 6.11 14.44 0.07
CA SER A 211 6.83 15.14 -1.00
C SER A 211 7.34 14.17 -2.07
N ILE A 212 7.90 13.03 -1.66
CA ILE A 212 8.36 11.95 -2.56
C ILE A 212 7.18 11.39 -3.35
N TYR A 213 6.03 11.17 -2.69
CA TYR A 213 4.83 10.67 -3.35
C TYR A 213 4.33 11.62 -4.44
N ILE A 214 4.25 12.92 -4.13
CA ILE A 214 3.84 13.97 -5.08
C ILE A 214 4.87 14.12 -6.20
N ALA A 215 6.16 14.09 -5.90
CA ALA A 215 7.22 14.17 -6.91
C ALA A 215 7.15 13.01 -7.91
N SER A 216 6.92 11.78 -7.42
CA SER A 216 6.74 10.61 -8.27
C SER A 216 5.51 10.72 -9.18
N MET A 217 4.41 11.26 -8.65
CA MET A 217 3.22 11.55 -9.43
C MET A 217 3.52 12.53 -10.57
N PHE A 218 4.21 13.64 -10.29
CA PHE A 218 4.61 14.59 -11.33
C PHE A 218 5.55 13.98 -12.38
N LEU A 219 6.51 13.17 -11.94
CA LEU A 219 7.41 12.45 -12.83
C LEU A 219 6.63 11.51 -13.76
N THR A 220 5.67 10.76 -13.22
CA THR A 220 4.80 9.86 -13.98
C THR A 220 3.98 10.63 -15.02
N ILE A 221 3.41 11.78 -14.62
CA ILE A 221 2.66 12.68 -15.53
C ILE A 221 3.55 13.16 -16.68
N LYS A 222 4.79 13.56 -16.39
CA LYS A 222 5.73 14.04 -17.41
C LYS A 222 6.08 12.93 -18.40
N ILE A 223 6.37 11.73 -17.92
CA ILE A 223 6.73 10.58 -18.77
C ILE A 223 5.57 10.14 -19.65
N TYR A 224 4.38 9.98 -19.08
CA TYR A 224 3.22 9.50 -19.81
C TYR A 224 2.67 10.55 -20.80
N GLY A 225 2.78 11.84 -20.45
CA GLY A 225 2.41 12.94 -21.33
C GLY A 225 3.36 13.15 -22.51
N ALA A 226 4.64 12.76 -22.39
CA ALA A 226 5.65 12.93 -23.45
C ALA A 226 5.60 11.85 -24.55
N ARG A 227 4.76 10.81 -24.40
CA ARG A 227 4.68 9.66 -25.32
C ARG A 227 3.77 9.86 -26.54
N ASP A 228 3.20 11.05 -26.72
CA ASP A 228 2.35 11.43 -27.85
C ASP A 228 3.01 12.50 -28.76
N LEU A 229 4.34 12.47 -28.92
CA LEU A 229 5.05 13.19 -29.99
C LEU A 229 5.74 12.19 -30.90
#